data_AF-A0A670Z6Z6-F1
#
_entry.id   AF-A0A670Z6Z6-F1
#
_cell.length_a   1.000
_cell.length_b   1.000
_cell.length_c   1.000
_cell.angle_alpha   90.00
_cell.angle_beta   90.00
_cell.angle_gamma   90.00
#
_symmetry.space_group_name_H-M   'P 1'
#
loop_
_entity.id
_entity.type
_entity.pdbx_description
1 polymer ?
#
loop_
_entity_poly.entity_id
_entity_poly.type
_entity_poly.pdbx_seq_one_letter_code
_entity_poly.pdbx_strand_id
1 'polypeptide(L)'
;MFEHLCRHLEYATNGGNIRSTITVFPHRTDGKHDFRIWNNQLIQYAGYQMPDGTIVGDPANVVFTQLCIQLGWRAKYGCFDVLPLVLQADGQDPELFDLPPELVLEVSMEHPTYEWFKDLNLKWYALPAVSNMLLEVGGLEFTACPFNGWYMGTEIGVRDFCDARRYNILQEVGRRMGLETNKLSSLWKDKAVIEVNVAVLHSFQKQSITIMDHHSAAESFMKYMQNEYRIRGGCPADWVWLVPPISGSITPLFHQEMLNYIISPFYYYQVISRISYGTNLTIYSWIWIKENVPLCRAVFFASSLMRRAMAVRIKATVLYATETGKSETLARKLGDMFNCAFSTKVTCMGDYNLRDLDKETLLLVVTSTFGNGDAPSNGKVILLMHFNGFSGDQWLIISWQWTISRDNLLGDQWTSLYSWLVTMRRDGPAVC
;
A
#
# COMPACT_ATOMS: atom_id res chain seq x y z
N MET A 1 -12.62 -1.20 2.14
CA MET A 1 -11.52 -0.19 2.19
C MET A 1 -10.29 -0.71 2.92
N PHE A 2 -10.44 -1.17 4.16
CA PHE A 2 -9.33 -1.57 5.04
C PHE A 2 -8.31 -2.54 4.38
N GLU A 3 -8.77 -3.61 3.72
CA GLU A 3 -7.88 -4.59 3.09
C GLU A 3 -6.99 -3.97 2.00
N HIS A 4 -7.53 -3.03 1.22
CA HIS A 4 -6.77 -2.30 0.21
C HIS A 4 -5.71 -1.41 0.85
N LEU A 5 -5.98 -0.84 2.03
CA LEU A 5 -5.01 -0.05 2.79
C LEU A 5 -3.90 -0.93 3.38
N CYS A 6 -4.22 -2.12 3.88
CA CYS A 6 -3.19 -3.08 4.28
C CYS A 6 -2.28 -3.47 3.11
N ARG A 7 -2.87 -3.74 1.94
CA ARG A 7 -2.09 -4.04 0.73
C ARG A 7 -1.23 -2.85 0.30
N HIS A 8 -1.75 -1.63 0.42
CA HIS A 8 -0.99 -0.40 0.19
C HIS A 8 0.21 -0.31 1.12
N LEU A 9 0.01 -0.48 2.44
CA LEU A 9 1.10 -0.41 3.43
C LEU A 9 2.16 -1.49 3.20
N GLU A 10 1.74 -2.74 2.96
CA GLU A 10 2.67 -3.84 2.68
C GLU A 10 3.49 -3.58 1.41
N TYR A 11 2.82 -3.16 0.32
CA TYR A 11 3.48 -2.84 -0.93
C TYR A 11 4.41 -1.63 -0.80
N ALA A 12 3.95 -0.55 -0.18
CA ALA A 12 4.72 0.68 -0.07
C ALA A 12 5.92 0.53 0.87
N THR A 13 5.77 -0.20 1.99
CA THR A 13 6.85 -0.41 2.98
C THR A 13 7.96 -1.30 2.41
N ASN A 14 7.64 -2.37 1.70
CA ASN A 14 8.61 -3.19 0.94
C ASN A 14 9.91 -3.52 1.70
N GLY A 15 9.78 -3.95 2.97
CA GLY A 15 10.93 -4.30 3.82
C GLY A 15 11.89 -3.14 4.13
N GLY A 16 11.45 -1.88 4.02
CA GLY A 16 12.27 -0.68 4.24
C GLY A 16 12.68 0.02 2.95
N ASN A 17 12.65 -0.68 1.80
CA ASN A 17 12.90 -0.07 0.48
C ASN A 17 11.62 0.58 -0.06
N ILE A 18 11.28 1.73 0.51
CA ILE A 18 9.99 2.40 0.35
C ILE A 18 9.65 2.67 -1.13
N ARG A 19 8.41 2.39 -1.52
CA ARG A 19 7.86 2.63 -2.86
C ARG A 19 6.71 3.63 -2.81
N SER A 20 6.79 4.69 -3.62
CA SER A 20 5.68 5.63 -3.77
C SER A 20 4.47 4.93 -4.40
N THR A 21 3.31 5.05 -3.75
CA THR A 21 2.08 4.35 -4.11
C THR A 21 0.88 5.23 -3.85
N ILE A 22 -0.20 5.06 -4.62
CA ILE A 22 -1.51 5.65 -4.36
C ILE A 22 -2.58 4.55 -4.46
N THR A 23 -3.56 4.59 -3.57
CA THR A 23 -4.78 3.78 -3.66
C THR A 23 -5.96 4.71 -3.88
N VAL A 24 -6.64 4.61 -5.02
CA VAL A 24 -7.78 5.46 -5.37
C VAL A 24 -9.09 4.71 -5.12
N PHE A 25 -9.91 5.19 -4.20
CA PHE A 25 -11.28 4.66 -3.95
C PHE A 25 -12.30 5.28 -4.92
N PRO A 26 -13.58 4.84 -4.94
CA PRO A 26 -14.59 5.40 -5.83
C PRO A 26 -14.69 6.93 -5.77
N HIS A 27 -14.93 7.55 -6.93
CA HIS A 27 -15.16 9.00 -7.03
C HIS A 27 -16.50 9.39 -6.39
N ARG A 28 -16.60 10.65 -5.97
CA ARG A 28 -17.81 11.28 -5.46
C ARG A 28 -18.91 11.25 -6.52
N THR A 29 -20.12 10.95 -6.08
CA THR A 29 -21.34 10.98 -6.91
C THR A 29 -22.20 12.19 -6.55
N ASP A 30 -23.07 12.07 -5.55
CA ASP A 30 -24.02 13.09 -5.12
C ASP A 30 -23.59 13.87 -3.86
N GLY A 31 -22.34 13.64 -3.42
CA GLY A 31 -21.78 14.21 -2.19
C GLY A 31 -22.29 13.58 -0.89
N LYS A 32 -23.18 12.59 -0.97
CA LYS A 32 -23.68 11.84 0.19
C LYS A 32 -23.03 10.47 0.34
N HIS A 33 -22.55 9.89 -0.75
CA HIS A 33 -21.97 8.55 -0.81
C HIS A 33 -20.42 8.57 -0.87
N ASP A 34 -19.81 9.54 -0.20
CA ASP A 34 -18.36 9.70 -0.21
C ASP A 34 -17.64 8.52 0.46
N PHE A 35 -16.50 8.13 -0.12
CA PHE A 35 -15.49 7.32 0.55
C PHE A 35 -14.48 8.26 1.22
N ARG A 36 -14.23 8.11 2.52
CA ARG A 36 -13.31 8.98 3.28
C ARG A 36 -12.44 8.17 4.23
N ILE A 37 -11.19 8.59 4.38
CA ILE A 37 -10.33 8.18 5.48
C ILE A 37 -10.22 9.40 6.39
N TRP A 38 -10.66 9.27 7.64
CA TRP A 38 -10.73 10.43 8.54
C TRP A 38 -9.36 10.76 9.15
N ASN A 39 -8.44 9.79 9.16
CA ASN A 39 -7.05 10.01 9.56
C ASN A 39 -6.36 10.98 8.59
N ASN A 40 -5.46 11.82 9.11
CA ASN A 40 -4.65 12.71 8.28
C ASN A 40 -3.57 11.94 7.51
N GLN A 41 -2.98 10.93 8.17
CA GLN A 41 -2.06 9.97 7.55
C GLN A 41 -2.50 8.55 7.93
N LEU A 42 -2.12 7.55 7.12
CA LEU A 42 -2.46 6.15 7.40
C LEU A 42 -1.81 5.64 8.69
N ILE A 43 -0.61 6.09 9.01
CA ILE A 43 0.09 5.76 10.26
C ILE A 43 0.35 7.07 11.00
N GLN A 44 -0.15 7.18 12.22
CA GLN A 44 0.09 8.32 13.12
C GLN A 44 0.09 7.82 14.57
N TYR A 45 0.84 8.50 15.43
CA TYR A 45 0.80 8.24 16.86
C TYR A 45 -0.34 9.01 17.55
N ALA A 46 -0.95 8.39 18.54
CA ALA A 46 -1.97 8.98 19.37
C ALA A 46 -1.40 10.07 20.29
N GLY A 47 -2.30 10.96 20.73
CA GLY A 47 -2.02 11.98 21.73
C GLY A 47 -3.08 11.96 22.83
N TYR A 48 -2.64 11.98 24.09
CA TYR A 48 -3.50 11.85 25.25
C TYR A 48 -3.34 13.05 26.16
N GLN A 49 -4.43 13.77 26.43
CA GLN A 49 -4.45 14.75 27.51
C GLN A 49 -4.67 14.01 28.84
N MET A 50 -3.70 14.09 29.73
CA MET A 50 -3.71 13.40 31.01
C MET A 50 -4.45 14.22 32.08
N PRO A 51 -4.92 13.59 33.17
CA PRO A 51 -5.63 14.28 34.25
C PRO A 51 -4.84 15.40 34.94
N ASP A 52 -3.51 15.31 34.94
CA ASP A 52 -2.60 16.33 35.50
C ASP A 52 -2.34 17.52 34.55
N GLY A 53 -2.97 17.53 33.38
CA GLY A 53 -2.82 18.56 32.36
C GLY A 53 -1.64 18.35 31.42
N THR A 54 -0.82 17.30 31.62
CA THR A 54 0.25 16.94 30.69
C THR A 54 -0.31 16.27 29.43
N ILE A 55 0.50 16.24 28.37
CA ILE A 55 0.17 15.50 27.14
C ILE A 55 1.18 14.38 26.96
N VAL A 56 0.67 13.16 26.75
CA VAL A 56 1.46 11.97 26.42
C VAL A 56 1.24 11.62 24.95
N GLY A 57 2.31 11.29 24.23
CA GLY A 57 2.25 11.01 22.79
C GLY A 57 2.32 12.28 21.93
N ASP A 58 1.62 12.30 20.80
CA ASP A 58 1.66 13.40 19.85
C ASP A 58 0.56 14.45 20.11
N PRO A 59 0.89 15.67 20.58
CA PRO A 59 -0.10 16.70 20.87
C PRO A 59 -0.96 17.12 19.66
N ALA A 60 -0.47 16.97 18.43
CA ALA A 60 -1.24 17.30 17.24
C ALA A 60 -2.47 16.39 17.07
N ASN A 61 -2.43 15.18 17.65
CA ASN A 61 -3.45 14.16 17.44
C ASN A 61 -4.40 14.02 18.63
N VAL A 62 -4.34 14.87 19.66
CA VAL A 62 -5.21 14.77 20.86
C VAL A 62 -6.68 14.75 20.50
N VAL A 63 -7.13 15.68 19.64
CA VAL A 63 -8.54 15.78 19.23
C VAL A 63 -9.00 14.53 18.49
N PHE A 64 -8.18 14.02 17.57
CA PHE A 64 -8.51 12.83 16.77
C PHE A 64 -8.43 11.55 17.60
N THR A 65 -7.49 11.47 18.53
CA THR A 65 -7.35 10.36 19.48
C THR A 65 -8.59 10.27 20.36
N GLN A 66 -9.06 11.40 20.88
CA GLN A 66 -10.29 11.44 21.69
C GLN A 66 -11.51 10.99 20.89
N LEU A 67 -11.58 11.33 19.60
CA LEU A 67 -12.61 10.83 18.69
C LEU A 67 -12.52 9.30 18.53
N CYS A 68 -11.32 8.74 18.35
CA CYS A 68 -11.15 7.29 18.26
C CYS A 68 -11.62 6.59 19.55
N ILE A 69 -11.26 7.13 20.72
CA ILE A 69 -11.70 6.61 22.03
C ILE A 69 -13.22 6.65 22.16
N GLN A 70 -13.82 7.76 21.73
CA GLN A 70 -15.27 7.92 21.65
C GLN A 70 -15.91 6.85 20.76
N LEU A 71 -15.37 6.62 19.57
CA LEU A 71 -15.83 5.55 18.67
C LEU A 71 -15.55 4.13 19.20
N GLY A 72 -15.00 3.96 20.40
CA GLY A 72 -14.82 2.66 21.04
C GLY A 72 -13.40 2.09 20.96
N TRP A 73 -12.43 2.86 20.44
CA TRP A 73 -11.03 2.45 20.48
C TRP A 73 -10.50 2.40 21.91
N ARG A 74 -9.79 1.32 22.25
CA ARG A 74 -9.17 1.17 23.57
C ARG A 74 -7.77 1.78 23.58
N ALA A 75 -7.67 2.99 24.12
CA ALA A 75 -6.39 3.67 24.33
C ALA A 75 -5.43 2.86 25.21
N LYS A 76 -4.13 2.91 24.90
CA LYS A 76 -3.08 2.27 25.69
C LYS A 76 -2.26 3.26 26.52
N TYR A 77 -2.38 4.56 26.23
CA TYR A 77 -1.74 5.67 26.95
C TYR A 77 -0.19 5.64 26.90
N GLY A 78 0.37 5.15 25.80
CA GLY A 78 1.80 5.18 25.50
C GLY A 78 2.21 6.36 24.62
N CYS A 79 3.52 6.67 24.59
CA CYS A 79 4.06 7.79 23.80
C CYS A 79 4.03 7.59 22.27
N PHE A 80 3.91 6.34 21.82
CA PHE A 80 3.99 5.95 20.42
C PHE A 80 2.94 4.89 20.10
N ASP A 81 1.71 5.10 20.56
CA ASP A 81 0.59 4.24 20.24
C ASP A 81 0.07 4.55 18.83
N VAL A 82 0.16 3.59 17.91
CA VAL A 82 -0.38 3.75 16.56
C VAL A 82 -1.91 3.85 16.64
N LEU A 83 -2.46 4.91 16.02
CA LEU A 83 -3.89 5.15 15.92
C LEU A 83 -4.57 4.10 15.02
N PRO A 84 -5.85 3.76 15.28
CA PRO A 84 -6.64 2.97 14.36
C PRO A 84 -7.00 3.79 13.12
N LEU A 85 -7.32 3.10 12.03
CA LEU A 85 -7.95 3.72 10.87
C LEU A 85 -9.44 3.95 11.14
N VAL A 86 -9.93 5.15 10.83
CA VAL A 86 -11.34 5.53 10.87
C VAL A 86 -11.81 5.68 9.41
N LEU A 87 -12.56 4.69 8.94
CA LEU A 87 -12.89 4.52 7.52
C LEU A 87 -14.39 4.68 7.29
N GLN A 88 -14.74 5.57 6.35
CA GLN A 88 -16.11 5.79 5.91
C GLN A 88 -16.23 5.33 4.46
N ALA A 89 -17.17 4.41 4.21
CA ALA A 89 -17.46 3.89 2.88
C ALA A 89 -18.89 4.26 2.49
N ASP A 90 -19.08 4.69 1.23
CA ASP A 90 -20.41 4.93 0.65
C ASP A 90 -21.32 5.82 1.52
N GLY A 91 -20.74 6.86 2.12
CA GLY A 91 -21.49 7.80 2.95
C GLY A 91 -21.90 7.33 4.35
N GLN A 92 -21.67 6.05 4.68
CA GLN A 92 -22.11 5.47 5.96
C GLN A 92 -21.32 6.00 7.17
N ASP A 93 -21.79 5.67 8.37
CA ASP A 93 -21.04 5.93 9.61
C ASP A 93 -19.63 5.30 9.51
N PRO A 94 -18.59 5.97 10.06
CA PRO A 94 -17.24 5.44 9.99
C PRO A 94 -17.03 4.24 10.93
N GLU A 95 -16.19 3.31 10.50
CA GLU A 95 -15.78 2.15 11.30
C GLU A 95 -14.30 2.23 11.69
N LEU A 96 -13.97 1.66 12.86
CA LEU A 96 -12.61 1.59 13.40
C LEU A 96 -11.91 0.29 13.02
N PHE A 97 -10.67 0.42 12.57
CA PHE A 97 -9.82 -0.72 12.22
C PHE A 97 -8.41 -0.55 12.78
N ASP A 98 -8.00 -1.43 13.70
CA ASP A 98 -6.61 -1.47 14.16
C ASP A 98 -5.69 -1.93 13.01
N LEU A 99 -4.57 -1.24 12.82
CA LEU A 99 -3.54 -1.68 11.89
C LEU A 99 -2.79 -2.91 12.45
N PRO A 100 -2.59 -3.96 11.65
CA PRO A 100 -1.74 -5.08 12.03
C PRO A 100 -0.31 -4.57 12.33
N PRO A 101 0.24 -4.83 13.53
CA PRO A 101 1.56 -4.31 13.92
C PRO A 101 2.68 -4.67 12.93
N GLU A 102 2.58 -5.83 12.29
CA GLU A 102 3.55 -6.31 11.29
C GLU A 102 3.59 -5.46 10.01
N LEU A 103 2.57 -4.64 9.74
CA LEU A 103 2.54 -3.72 8.60
C LEU A 103 3.09 -2.33 8.95
N VAL A 104 3.37 -2.07 10.22
CA VAL A 104 3.89 -0.79 10.71
C VAL A 104 5.38 -0.94 11.01
N LEU A 105 6.20 -0.62 10.02
CA LEU A 105 7.65 -0.56 10.20
C LEU A 105 8.00 0.71 10.98
N GLU A 106 8.67 0.56 12.13
CA GLU A 106 9.15 1.66 12.96
C GLU A 106 10.68 1.64 13.08
N VAL A 107 11.27 2.82 13.18
CA VAL A 107 12.71 3.04 13.32
C VAL A 107 12.99 3.58 14.71
N SER A 108 13.70 2.81 15.54
CA SER A 108 14.24 3.30 16.81
C SER A 108 15.39 4.28 16.56
N MET A 109 15.40 5.39 17.29
CA MET A 109 16.35 6.47 17.06
C MET A 109 17.62 6.31 17.91
N GLU A 110 18.76 6.38 17.24
CA GLU A 110 20.09 6.34 17.82
C GLU A 110 21.00 7.39 17.16
N HIS A 111 21.93 7.95 17.94
CA HIS A 111 22.91 8.90 17.43
C HIS A 111 24.25 8.20 17.17
N PRO A 112 24.98 8.51 16.07
CA PRO A 112 26.27 7.89 15.78
C PRO A 112 27.36 8.22 16.81
N THR A 113 27.24 9.37 17.49
CA THR A 113 28.26 9.86 18.45
C THR A 113 27.76 9.88 19.89
N TYR A 114 26.44 10.04 20.11
CA TYR A 114 25.87 10.27 21.43
C TYR A 114 25.13 9.03 21.90
N GLU A 115 25.83 8.16 22.63
CA GLU A 115 25.27 6.89 23.08
C GLU A 115 23.99 7.05 23.93
N TRP A 116 23.89 8.14 24.69
CA TRP A 116 22.72 8.46 25.52
C TRP A 116 21.45 8.78 24.72
N PHE A 117 21.54 8.98 23.40
CA PHE A 117 20.39 9.34 22.58
C PHE A 117 19.34 8.23 22.54
N LYS A 118 19.79 6.96 22.52
CA LYS A 118 18.88 5.80 22.58
C LYS A 118 18.03 5.78 23.85
N ASP A 119 18.53 6.36 24.95
CA ASP A 119 17.84 6.41 26.23
C ASP A 119 16.66 7.41 26.23
N LEU A 120 16.54 8.25 25.18
CA LEU A 120 15.33 9.04 24.93
C LEU A 120 14.16 8.17 24.45
N ASN A 121 14.41 6.90 24.07
CA ASN A 121 13.42 5.93 23.61
C ASN A 121 12.52 6.46 22.48
N LEU A 122 13.08 7.29 21.60
CA LEU A 122 12.37 7.84 20.45
C LEU A 122 12.29 6.80 19.34
N LYS A 123 11.16 6.78 18.66
CA LYS A 123 10.97 6.02 17.42
C LYS A 123 10.03 6.76 16.48
N TRP A 124 10.07 6.40 15.21
CA TRP A 124 9.13 6.92 14.22
C TRP A 124 8.76 5.86 13.19
N TYR A 125 7.55 5.92 12.64
CA TYR A 125 7.13 5.01 11.56
C TYR A 125 7.86 5.37 10.26
N ALA A 126 8.19 4.36 9.45
CA ALA A 126 9.01 4.53 8.27
C ALA A 126 8.27 5.12 7.05
N LEU A 127 6.94 5.00 7.02
CA LEU A 127 6.13 5.29 5.84
C LEU A 127 5.25 6.55 6.01
N PRO A 128 5.59 7.68 5.36
CA PRO A 128 4.73 8.86 5.31
C PRO A 128 3.62 8.66 4.28
N ALA A 129 2.38 8.44 4.73
CA ALA A 129 1.24 8.18 3.85
C ALA A 129 0.08 9.14 4.13
N VAL A 130 -0.07 10.20 3.34
CA VAL A 130 -1.17 11.17 3.44
C VAL A 130 -2.47 10.50 3.04
N SER A 131 -3.54 10.70 3.83
CA SER A 131 -4.82 10.02 3.61
C SER A 131 -6.05 10.92 3.56
N ASN A 132 -5.91 12.21 3.87
CA ASN A 132 -7.04 13.12 3.99
C ASN A 132 -7.18 14.13 2.83
N MET A 133 -6.44 13.99 1.74
CA MET A 133 -6.59 14.86 0.56
C MET A 133 -7.63 14.33 -0.43
N LEU A 134 -8.06 15.19 -1.34
CA LEU A 134 -8.96 14.92 -2.46
C LEU A 134 -8.17 15.00 -3.76
N LEU A 135 -8.26 13.98 -4.62
CA LEU A 135 -7.69 14.01 -5.96
C LEU A 135 -8.76 14.46 -6.97
N GLU A 136 -8.50 15.53 -7.71
CA GLU A 136 -9.33 16.00 -8.82
C GLU A 136 -8.68 15.61 -10.16
N VAL A 137 -9.46 14.99 -11.05
CA VAL A 137 -9.04 14.63 -12.40
C VAL A 137 -10.20 14.83 -13.39
N GLY A 138 -10.10 15.85 -14.25
CA GLY A 138 -11.08 16.06 -15.33
C GLY A 138 -12.50 16.34 -14.83
N GLY A 139 -12.64 17.01 -13.69
CA GLY A 139 -13.89 17.29 -13.01
C GLY A 139 -14.40 16.17 -12.10
N LEU A 140 -13.75 14.99 -12.09
CA LEU A 140 -14.04 13.93 -11.14
C LEU A 140 -13.31 14.17 -9.82
N GLU A 141 -14.00 13.94 -8.71
CA GLU A 141 -13.45 14.13 -7.36
C GLU A 141 -13.30 12.79 -6.65
N PHE A 142 -12.09 12.44 -6.25
CA PHE A 142 -11.79 11.23 -5.48
C PHE A 142 -11.46 11.62 -4.04
N THR A 143 -12.44 11.45 -3.15
CA THR A 143 -12.41 11.99 -1.77
C THR A 143 -11.63 11.11 -0.78
N ALA A 144 -11.28 9.88 -1.18
CA ALA A 144 -10.32 9.01 -0.53
C ALA A 144 -9.29 8.49 -1.54
N CYS A 145 -8.09 9.04 -1.48
CA CYS A 145 -7.00 8.68 -2.38
C CYS A 145 -5.65 8.65 -1.64
N PRO A 146 -5.48 7.84 -0.58
CA PRO A 146 -4.24 7.86 0.20
C PRO A 146 -3.03 7.54 -0.65
N PHE A 147 -1.96 8.30 -0.47
CA PHE A 147 -0.71 8.17 -1.20
C PHE A 147 0.49 8.32 -0.27
N ASN A 148 1.60 7.72 -0.66
CA ASN A 148 2.85 7.79 0.08
C ASN A 148 4.04 8.11 -0.84
N GLY A 149 5.08 8.65 -0.21
CA GLY A 149 6.45 8.64 -0.71
C GLY A 149 7.35 8.02 0.36
N TRP A 150 8.54 8.59 0.52
CA TRP A 150 9.44 8.36 1.66
C TRP A 150 9.78 9.69 2.31
N TYR A 151 10.25 9.65 3.55
CA TYR A 151 10.52 10.85 4.33
C TYR A 151 11.71 11.65 3.79
N MET A 152 11.59 12.97 3.85
CA MET A 152 12.72 13.88 4.02
C MET A 152 13.03 14.01 5.52
N GLY A 153 14.28 13.83 5.94
CA GLY A 153 14.65 13.69 7.36
C GLY A 153 14.18 14.83 8.26
N THR A 154 14.09 16.06 7.74
CA THR A 154 13.63 17.23 8.49
C THR A 154 12.15 17.20 8.86
N GLU A 155 11.34 16.39 8.18
CA GLU A 155 9.94 16.16 8.59
C GLU A 155 9.92 15.56 10.00
N ILE A 156 10.74 14.54 10.24
CA ILE A 156 10.81 13.90 11.56
C ILE A 156 11.65 14.74 12.53
N GLY A 157 12.91 14.99 12.15
CA GLY A 157 13.91 15.56 13.06
C GLY A 157 13.63 17.00 13.48
N VAL A 158 12.99 17.80 12.62
CA VAL A 158 12.63 19.19 12.93
C VAL A 158 11.17 19.28 13.33
N ARG A 159 10.25 18.85 12.46
CA ARG A 159 8.81 19.11 12.67
C ARG A 159 8.23 18.20 13.73
N ASP A 160 8.40 16.89 13.61
CA ASP A 160 7.77 15.95 14.55
C ASP A 160 8.44 15.98 15.92
N PHE A 161 9.77 16.01 15.98
CA PHE A 161 10.50 15.97 17.24
C PHE A 161 10.71 17.33 17.91
N CYS A 162 10.95 18.40 17.15
CA CYS A 162 11.38 19.68 17.72
C CYS A 162 10.33 20.79 17.70
N ASP A 163 9.22 20.69 16.96
CA ASP A 163 8.14 21.68 17.06
C ASP A 163 7.58 21.69 18.49
N ALA A 164 7.39 22.90 19.04
CA ALA A 164 6.92 23.08 20.42
C ALA A 164 5.50 22.53 20.67
N ARG A 165 4.71 22.34 19.59
CA ARG A 165 3.36 21.77 19.62
C ARG A 165 3.34 20.28 19.21
N ARG A 166 4.51 19.64 19.15
CA ARG A 166 4.70 18.22 18.84
C ARG A 166 5.45 17.56 20.00
N TYR A 167 6.40 16.66 19.75
CA TYR A 167 7.13 15.98 20.83
C TYR A 167 8.07 16.89 21.63
N ASN A 168 8.45 18.06 21.07
CA ASN A 168 9.17 19.14 21.74
C ASN A 168 10.41 18.69 22.56
N ILE A 169 11.23 17.80 22.00
CA ILE A 169 12.36 17.19 22.72
C ILE A 169 13.60 18.10 22.83
N LEU A 170 13.59 19.25 22.14
CA LEU A 170 14.78 20.05 21.86
C LEU A 170 15.52 20.48 23.14
N GLN A 171 14.77 20.84 24.19
CA GLN A 171 15.35 21.26 25.47
C GLN A 171 16.08 20.11 26.18
N GLU A 172 15.52 18.90 26.15
CA GLU A 172 16.13 17.73 26.78
C GLU A 172 17.43 17.34 26.05
N VAL A 173 17.40 17.32 24.71
CA VAL A 173 18.59 17.10 23.89
C VAL A 173 19.68 18.13 24.20
N GLY A 174 19.32 19.42 24.24
CA GLY A 174 20.25 20.49 24.57
C GLY A 174 20.90 20.34 25.95
N ARG A 175 20.15 19.87 26.95
CA ARG A 175 20.69 19.58 28.30
C ARG A 175 21.66 18.41 28.29
N ARG A 176 21.32 17.29 27.63
CA ARG A 176 22.19 16.11 27.54
C ARG A 176 23.46 16.37 26.74
N MET A 177 23.43 17.31 25.80
CA MET A 177 24.61 17.81 25.11
C MET A 177 25.48 18.77 25.96
N GLY A 178 25.03 19.17 27.16
CA GLY A 178 25.75 20.11 28.02
C GLY A 178 25.73 21.56 27.51
N LEU A 179 24.71 21.95 26.73
CA LEU A 179 24.60 23.30 26.17
C LEU A 179 23.97 24.30 27.16
N GLU A 180 24.25 25.59 26.98
CA GLU A 180 23.65 26.70 27.74
C GLU A 180 22.18 26.94 27.34
N THR A 181 21.28 26.04 27.76
CA THR A 181 19.85 26.02 27.36
C THR A 181 19.01 27.20 27.89
N ASN A 182 19.60 28.08 28.71
CA ASN A 182 18.98 29.29 29.24
C ASN A 182 19.35 30.57 28.45
N LYS A 183 20.31 30.51 27.52
CA LYS A 183 20.82 31.67 26.77
C LYS A 183 20.65 31.47 25.27
N LEU A 184 19.67 32.15 24.65
CA LEU A 184 19.36 31.96 23.23
C LEU A 184 20.53 32.29 22.30
N SER A 185 21.34 33.30 22.61
CA SER A 185 22.51 33.68 21.81
C SER A 185 23.65 32.65 21.82
N SER A 186 23.58 31.59 22.63
CA SER A 186 24.52 30.46 22.56
C SER A 186 24.26 29.53 21.36
N LEU A 187 23.13 29.73 20.66
CA LEU A 187 22.64 28.92 19.55
C LEU A 187 22.43 27.45 19.94
N TRP A 188 22.07 27.19 21.21
CA TRP A 188 21.89 25.83 21.70
C TRP A 188 20.76 25.09 20.97
N LYS A 189 19.72 25.80 20.53
CA LYS A 189 18.60 25.22 19.76
C LYS A 189 19.08 24.75 18.40
N ASP A 190 19.86 25.57 17.71
CA ASP A 190 20.44 25.28 16.40
C ASP A 190 21.38 24.07 16.48
N LYS A 191 22.24 24.02 17.50
CA LYS A 191 23.12 22.87 17.73
C LYS A 191 22.32 21.59 18.01
N ALA A 192 21.33 21.66 18.90
CA ALA A 192 20.53 20.49 19.27
C ALA A 192 19.68 19.96 18.11
N VAL A 193 19.03 20.83 17.32
CA VAL A 193 18.17 20.37 16.21
C VAL A 193 18.98 19.71 15.09
N ILE A 194 20.23 20.14 14.86
CA ILE A 194 21.13 19.49 13.91
C ILE A 194 21.43 18.06 14.36
N GLU A 195 21.81 17.84 15.62
CA GLU A 195 22.11 16.49 16.13
C GLU A 195 20.87 15.58 16.17
N VAL A 196 19.67 16.13 16.40
CA VAL A 196 18.41 15.35 16.25
C VAL A 196 18.22 14.89 14.81
N ASN A 197 18.46 15.75 13.81
CA ASN A 197 18.37 15.37 12.40
C ASN A 197 19.44 14.37 11.99
N VAL A 198 20.66 14.48 12.52
CA VAL A 198 21.72 13.49 12.36
C VAL A 198 21.28 12.13 12.91
N ALA A 199 20.68 12.09 14.11
CA ALA A 199 20.14 10.85 14.68
C ALA A 199 19.09 10.21 13.77
N VAL A 200 18.15 10.99 13.23
CA VAL A 200 17.10 10.50 12.33
C VAL A 200 17.70 9.85 11.09
N LEU A 201 18.55 10.58 10.36
CA LEU A 201 19.17 10.07 9.12
C LEU A 201 20.01 8.83 9.39
N HIS A 202 20.85 8.86 10.43
CA HIS A 202 21.68 7.74 10.83
C HIS A 202 20.84 6.49 11.15
N SER A 203 19.75 6.66 11.91
CA SER A 203 18.91 5.54 12.34
C SER A 203 18.22 4.83 11.18
N PHE A 204 17.65 5.61 10.25
CA PHE A 204 17.04 5.09 9.03
C PHE A 204 18.07 4.39 8.14
N GLN A 205 19.22 5.01 7.92
CA GLN A 205 20.30 4.44 7.11
C GLN A 205 20.87 3.16 7.71
N LYS A 206 21.12 3.13 9.02
CA LYS A 206 21.62 1.96 9.76
C LYS A 206 20.67 0.76 9.63
N GLN A 207 19.36 1.02 9.58
CA GLN A 207 18.32 -0.01 9.41
C GLN A 207 17.97 -0.28 7.93
N SER A 208 18.70 0.33 6.98
CA SER A 208 18.48 0.20 5.53
C SER A 208 17.06 0.60 5.08
N ILE A 209 16.51 1.64 5.70
CA ILE A 209 15.18 2.19 5.36
C ILE A 209 15.36 3.48 4.57
N THR A 210 14.61 3.60 3.47
CA THR A 210 14.67 4.75 2.56
C THR A 210 14.35 6.06 3.29
N ILE A 211 15.28 7.00 3.24
CA ILE A 211 15.13 8.39 3.70
C ILE A 211 16.00 9.30 2.83
N MET A 212 15.63 10.57 2.73
CA MET A 212 16.43 11.57 2.01
C MET A 212 16.76 12.75 2.92
N ASP A 213 17.99 13.26 2.85
CA ASP A 213 18.32 14.53 3.51
C ASP A 213 17.82 15.73 2.69
N HIS A 214 17.66 16.87 3.36
CA HIS A 214 17.07 18.06 2.76
C HIS A 214 17.97 18.77 1.74
N HIS A 215 19.30 18.55 1.76
CA HIS A 215 20.20 19.09 0.73
C HIS A 215 20.03 18.30 -0.57
N SER A 216 20.08 16.96 -0.49
CA SER A 216 19.86 16.08 -1.65
C SER A 216 18.46 16.28 -2.25
N ALA A 217 17.43 16.42 -1.41
CA ALA A 217 16.07 16.69 -1.86
C ALA A 217 15.96 18.03 -2.60
N ALA A 218 16.58 19.09 -2.07
CA ALA A 218 16.60 20.40 -2.69
C ALA A 218 17.33 20.40 -4.04
N GLU A 219 18.50 19.77 -4.14
CA GLU A 219 19.22 19.62 -5.42
C GLU A 219 18.44 18.82 -6.45
N SER A 220 17.78 17.74 -6.01
CA SER A 220 16.91 16.92 -6.87
C SER A 220 15.75 17.75 -7.43
N PHE A 221 15.10 18.56 -6.58
CA PHE A 221 14.01 19.43 -7.02
C PHE A 221 14.47 20.48 -8.03
N MET A 222 15.66 21.06 -7.87
CA MET A 222 16.20 22.03 -8.85
C MET A 222 16.37 21.39 -10.24
N LYS A 223 16.86 20.15 -10.31
CA LYS A 223 16.97 19.39 -11.57
C LYS A 223 15.57 19.10 -12.16
N TYR A 224 14.61 18.75 -11.32
CA TYR A 224 13.22 18.57 -11.74
C TYR A 224 12.63 19.87 -12.31
N MET A 225 12.75 20.98 -11.60
CA MET A 225 12.25 22.29 -12.04
C MET A 225 12.84 22.70 -13.40
N GLN A 226 14.15 22.55 -13.60
CA GLN A 226 14.80 22.82 -14.89
C GLN A 226 14.23 21.98 -16.02
N ASN A 227 13.97 20.69 -15.78
CA ASN A 227 13.35 19.81 -16.77
C ASN A 227 11.92 20.22 -17.10
N GLU A 228 11.10 20.57 -16.10
CA GLU A 228 9.71 20.99 -16.32
C GLU A 228 9.63 22.30 -17.11
N TYR A 229 10.51 23.27 -16.84
CA TYR A 229 10.62 24.48 -17.66
C TYR A 229 11.00 24.16 -19.11
N ARG A 230 11.95 23.24 -19.31
CA ARG A 230 12.40 22.83 -20.65
C ARG A 230 11.30 22.09 -21.44
N ILE A 231 10.54 21.22 -20.79
CA ILE A 231 9.58 20.34 -21.44
C ILE A 231 8.22 21.02 -21.64
N ARG A 232 7.75 21.77 -20.64
CA ARG A 232 6.38 22.33 -20.62
C ARG A 232 6.29 23.82 -20.28
N GLY A 233 7.42 24.52 -20.15
CA GLY A 233 7.45 25.98 -19.97
C GLY A 233 7.14 26.50 -18.57
N GLY A 234 7.04 25.64 -17.55
CA GLY A 234 6.81 26.07 -16.18
C GLY A 234 6.71 24.94 -15.15
N CYS A 235 6.89 25.31 -13.88
CA CYS A 235 6.73 24.41 -12.73
C CYS A 235 5.99 25.14 -11.60
N PRO A 236 4.75 24.75 -11.26
CA PRO A 236 4.08 25.30 -10.08
C PRO A 236 4.86 24.88 -8.83
N ALA A 237 5.20 25.84 -7.98
CA ALA A 237 6.06 25.62 -6.83
C ALA A 237 5.71 26.59 -5.70
N ASP A 238 5.42 26.04 -4.51
CA ASP A 238 5.17 26.82 -3.29
C ASP A 238 6.46 26.93 -2.47
N TRP A 239 7.13 28.09 -2.58
CA TRP A 239 8.40 28.35 -1.92
C TRP A 239 8.32 28.16 -0.40
N VAL A 240 7.19 28.52 0.23
CA VAL A 240 7.00 28.43 1.69
C VAL A 240 7.08 26.99 2.18
N TRP A 241 6.65 26.03 1.36
CA TRP A 241 6.68 24.60 1.68
C TRP A 241 7.93 23.90 1.18
N LEU A 242 8.52 24.37 0.07
CA LEU A 242 9.69 23.74 -0.55
C LEU A 242 10.98 24.04 0.21
N VAL A 243 11.15 25.26 0.75
CA VAL A 243 12.34 25.57 1.54
C VAL A 243 12.35 24.75 2.84
N PRO A 244 13.41 23.96 3.11
CA PRO A 244 13.46 23.14 4.31
C PRO A 244 13.39 23.97 5.61
N PRO A 245 12.81 23.41 6.70
CA PRO A 245 12.53 24.14 7.94
C PRO A 245 13.79 24.42 8.79
N ILE A 246 14.95 23.88 8.40
CA ILE A 246 16.27 24.24 8.90
C ILE A 246 17.19 24.46 7.71
N SER A 247 18.25 25.23 7.90
CA SER A 247 19.29 25.38 6.87
C SER A 247 18.78 25.95 5.54
N GLY A 248 17.70 26.75 5.55
CA GLY A 248 17.01 27.19 4.34
C GLY A 248 17.94 27.81 3.29
N SER A 249 18.66 28.89 3.64
CA SER A 249 19.53 29.62 2.70
C SER A 249 20.79 28.87 2.27
N ILE A 250 21.13 27.75 2.89
CA ILE A 250 22.23 26.89 2.42
C ILE A 250 21.74 25.77 1.49
N THR A 251 20.45 25.76 1.16
CA THR A 251 19.88 24.96 0.08
C THR A 251 19.66 25.81 -1.17
N PRO A 252 19.72 25.24 -2.38
CA PRO A 252 19.53 26.01 -3.61
C PRO A 252 18.11 26.57 -3.77
N LEU A 253 17.10 25.96 -3.12
CA LEU A 253 15.70 26.38 -3.22
C LEU A 253 15.45 27.79 -2.67
N PHE A 254 16.18 28.19 -1.64
CA PHE A 254 15.98 29.51 -1.01
C PHE A 254 16.20 30.67 -1.98
N HIS A 255 17.13 30.51 -2.92
CA HIS A 255 17.50 31.55 -3.89
C HIS A 255 16.72 31.48 -5.20
N GLN A 256 15.88 30.45 -5.38
CA GLN A 256 15.11 30.25 -6.59
C GLN A 256 13.74 30.91 -6.47
N GLU A 257 13.47 31.89 -7.33
CA GLU A 257 12.12 32.45 -7.46
C GLU A 257 11.15 31.42 -8.02
N MET A 258 9.94 31.37 -7.48
CA MET A 258 8.94 30.35 -7.79
C MET A 258 7.58 31.00 -8.02
N LEU A 259 6.82 30.47 -8.97
CA LEU A 259 5.43 30.84 -9.20
C LEU A 259 4.53 29.73 -8.64
N ASN A 260 3.65 30.10 -7.72
CA ASN A 260 2.67 29.19 -7.14
C ASN A 260 1.33 29.34 -7.88
N TYR A 261 0.87 28.29 -8.53
CA TYR A 261 -0.40 28.24 -9.24
C TYR A 261 -0.91 26.80 -9.31
N ILE A 262 -2.21 26.64 -9.49
CA ILE A 262 -2.87 25.33 -9.52
C ILE A 262 -3.05 24.90 -10.98
N ILE A 263 -2.73 23.63 -11.26
CA ILE A 263 -3.03 22.94 -12.52
C ILE A 263 -3.96 21.77 -12.22
N SER A 264 -4.71 21.29 -13.21
CA SER A 264 -5.48 20.03 -13.11
C SER A 264 -4.78 18.95 -13.95
N PRO A 265 -4.63 17.70 -13.46
CA PRO A 265 -5.08 17.17 -12.16
C PRO A 265 -4.39 17.76 -10.92
N PHE A 266 -5.07 17.73 -9.75
CA PHE A 266 -4.54 18.30 -8.50
C PHE A 266 -4.96 17.54 -7.24
N TYR A 267 -4.15 17.64 -6.17
CA TYR A 267 -4.53 17.20 -4.82
C TYR A 267 -5.00 18.40 -3.98
N TYR A 268 -6.27 18.44 -3.64
CA TYR A 268 -6.87 19.46 -2.79
C TYR A 268 -6.94 19.04 -1.32
N TYR A 269 -6.85 20.01 -0.42
CA TYR A 269 -7.35 19.83 0.94
C TYR A 269 -8.87 19.71 0.94
N GLN A 270 -9.40 18.99 1.91
CA GLN A 270 -10.84 18.86 2.14
C GLN A 270 -11.16 19.10 3.62
N VAL A 271 -12.37 19.58 3.88
CA VAL A 271 -12.85 19.80 5.25
C VAL A 271 -12.83 18.48 6.01
N ILE A 272 -12.40 18.54 7.28
CA ILE A 272 -12.36 17.38 8.18
C ILE A 272 -13.75 16.73 8.21
N SER A 273 -13.81 15.44 7.86
CA SER A 273 -15.07 14.70 7.63
C SER A 273 -16.06 14.83 8.80
N ARG A 274 -15.57 14.90 10.04
CA ARG A 274 -16.38 15.11 11.26
C ARG A 274 -17.25 16.38 11.22
N ILE A 275 -16.72 17.48 10.65
CA ILE A 275 -17.44 18.76 10.58
C ILE A 275 -18.54 18.67 9.52
N SER A 276 -18.28 17.98 8.41
CA SER A 276 -19.24 17.78 7.33
C SER A 276 -20.33 16.75 7.66
N TYR A 277 -20.05 15.78 8.54
CA TYR A 277 -21.01 14.75 8.95
C TYR A 277 -22.14 15.26 9.87
N GLY A 278 -22.07 16.53 10.31
CA GLY A 278 -23.07 17.15 11.17
C GLY A 278 -23.06 16.59 12.60
N THR A 279 -23.69 17.33 13.52
CA THR A 279 -23.80 17.03 14.97
C THR A 279 -24.70 15.81 15.29
N ASN A 280 -24.93 14.91 14.34
CA ASN A 280 -25.84 13.77 14.42
C ASN A 280 -25.14 12.43 14.68
N LEU A 281 -24.07 12.41 15.47
CA LEU A 281 -23.66 11.18 16.16
C LEU A 281 -24.70 10.86 17.25
N THR A 282 -25.90 10.48 16.80
CA THR A 282 -27.03 10.13 17.66
C THR A 282 -26.69 8.92 18.51
N ILE A 283 -27.26 8.90 19.72
CA ILE A 283 -27.06 7.90 20.79
C ILE A 283 -27.19 6.44 20.28
N TYR A 284 -27.89 6.19 19.17
CA TYR A 284 -28.05 4.88 18.56
C TYR A 284 -26.79 4.33 17.86
N SER A 285 -25.94 5.17 17.27
CA SER A 285 -24.66 4.75 16.63
C SER A 285 -23.70 4.14 17.67
N TRP A 286 -23.72 4.66 18.90
CA TRP A 286 -22.89 4.20 20.03
C TRP A 286 -23.25 2.81 20.55
N ILE A 287 -24.51 2.39 20.38
CA ILE A 287 -24.98 1.06 20.82
C ILE A 287 -24.56 0.00 19.78
N TRP A 288 -24.63 0.33 18.48
CA TRP A 288 -24.27 -0.59 17.39
C TRP A 288 -22.76 -0.86 17.31
N ILE A 289 -21.93 0.17 17.51
CA ILE A 289 -20.46 0.06 17.46
C ILE A 289 -19.91 -0.83 18.59
N LYS A 290 -20.56 -0.87 19.76
CA LYS A 290 -20.14 -1.71 20.89
C LYS A 290 -20.33 -3.21 20.66
N GLU A 291 -21.28 -3.63 19.81
CA GLU A 291 -21.62 -5.05 19.64
C GLU A 291 -20.80 -5.75 18.53
N ASN A 292 -20.13 -5.03 17.62
CA ASN A 292 -19.46 -5.62 16.46
C ASN A 292 -17.91 -5.57 16.43
N VAL A 293 -17.26 -4.99 17.45
CA VAL A 293 -15.78 -5.06 17.61
C VAL A 293 -15.21 -6.50 17.55
N PRO A 294 -15.90 -7.55 18.08
CA PRO A 294 -15.42 -8.93 17.95
C PRO A 294 -15.46 -9.45 16.51
N LEU A 295 -16.44 -9.02 15.71
CA LEU A 295 -16.63 -9.48 14.33
C LEU A 295 -15.53 -8.93 13.42
N CYS A 296 -15.15 -7.66 13.57
CA CYS A 296 -14.03 -7.08 12.83
C CYS A 296 -12.69 -7.79 13.15
N ARG A 297 -12.45 -8.13 14.42
CA ARG A 297 -11.27 -8.93 14.82
C ARG A 297 -11.29 -10.35 14.24
N ALA A 298 -12.47 -10.99 14.19
CA ALA A 298 -12.64 -12.33 13.63
C ALA A 298 -12.43 -12.33 12.10
N VAL A 299 -12.95 -11.33 11.38
CA VAL A 299 -12.74 -11.16 9.94
C VAL A 299 -11.26 -10.90 9.62
N PHE A 300 -10.56 -10.11 10.43
CA PHE A 300 -9.10 -9.92 10.32
C PHE A 300 -8.30 -11.19 10.57
N PHE A 301 -8.67 -11.94 11.61
CA PHE A 301 -8.00 -13.19 11.92
C PHE A 301 -8.22 -14.19 10.78
N ALA A 302 -9.44 -14.26 10.23
CA ALA A 302 -9.76 -15.09 9.08
C ALA A 302 -9.00 -14.64 7.82
N SER A 303 -8.91 -13.34 7.54
CA SER A 303 -8.20 -12.83 6.34
C SER A 303 -6.69 -12.98 6.43
N SER A 304 -6.10 -12.79 7.63
CA SER A 304 -4.67 -13.04 7.88
C SER A 304 -4.32 -14.53 7.79
N LEU A 305 -5.19 -15.41 8.33
CA LEU A 305 -5.05 -16.86 8.21
C LEU A 305 -5.21 -17.32 6.74
N MET A 306 -6.20 -16.79 6.02
CA MET A 306 -6.38 -17.06 4.59
C MET A 306 -5.18 -16.58 3.77
N ARG A 307 -4.61 -15.41 4.07
CA ARG A 307 -3.41 -14.90 3.38
C ARG A 307 -2.20 -15.80 3.59
N ARG A 308 -1.95 -16.24 4.82
CA ARG A 308 -0.89 -17.23 5.12
C ARG A 308 -1.15 -18.57 4.42
N ALA A 309 -2.39 -19.04 4.41
CA ALA A 309 -2.76 -20.28 3.72
C ALA A 309 -2.61 -20.17 2.20
N MET A 310 -2.93 -19.01 1.59
CA MET A 310 -2.76 -18.77 0.16
C MET A 310 -1.29 -18.64 -0.26
N ALA A 311 -0.44 -18.06 0.58
CA ALA A 311 1.00 -17.90 0.30
C ALA A 311 1.77 -19.23 0.26
N VAL A 312 1.23 -20.30 0.86
CA VAL A 312 1.83 -21.64 0.90
C VAL A 312 1.36 -22.54 -0.25
N ARG A 313 0.35 -22.13 -1.04
CA ARG A 313 -0.21 -22.96 -2.11
C ARG A 313 0.73 -23.04 -3.32
N ILE A 314 0.86 -24.24 -3.87
CA ILE A 314 1.61 -24.51 -5.10
C ILE A 314 0.99 -23.70 -6.26
N LYS A 315 1.85 -23.07 -7.08
CA LYS A 315 1.42 -22.31 -8.26
C LYS A 315 0.99 -23.25 -9.37
N ALA A 316 -0.18 -22.98 -9.96
CA ALA A 316 -0.71 -23.73 -11.09
C ALA A 316 -1.08 -22.77 -12.22
N THR A 317 -0.61 -23.03 -13.44
CA THR A 317 -0.90 -22.22 -14.61
C THR A 317 -1.76 -23.02 -15.58
N VAL A 318 -2.89 -22.46 -16.01
CA VAL A 318 -3.81 -23.05 -16.98
C VAL A 318 -3.70 -22.27 -18.29
N LEU A 319 -3.09 -22.87 -19.31
CA LEU A 319 -3.01 -22.31 -20.64
C LEU A 319 -4.20 -22.76 -21.48
N TYR A 320 -4.76 -21.85 -22.27
CA TYR A 320 -5.80 -22.21 -23.23
C TYR A 320 -5.55 -21.71 -24.64
N ALA A 321 -6.03 -22.49 -25.61
CA ALA A 321 -6.11 -22.10 -27.01
C ALA A 321 -7.51 -22.42 -27.53
N THR A 322 -8.11 -21.46 -28.24
CA THR A 322 -9.50 -21.53 -28.68
C THR A 322 -9.73 -20.67 -29.91
N GLU A 323 -10.56 -21.15 -30.85
CA GLU A 323 -11.09 -20.35 -31.97
C GLU A 323 -12.49 -19.80 -31.65
N THR A 324 -13.33 -20.62 -31.01
CA THR A 324 -14.77 -20.32 -30.78
C THR A 324 -15.13 -20.05 -29.32
N GLY A 325 -14.15 -19.82 -28.44
CA GLY A 325 -14.33 -19.53 -27.01
C GLY A 325 -14.67 -20.72 -26.09
N LYS A 326 -14.93 -21.92 -26.60
CA LYS A 326 -15.31 -23.09 -25.77
C LYS A 326 -14.19 -23.56 -24.84
N SER A 327 -12.95 -23.64 -25.33
CA SER A 327 -11.80 -24.07 -24.52
C SER A 327 -11.40 -23.01 -23.49
N GLU A 328 -11.61 -21.73 -23.79
CA GLU A 328 -11.44 -20.66 -22.80
C GLU A 328 -12.43 -20.81 -21.65
N THR A 329 -13.71 -21.08 -21.97
CA THR A 329 -14.75 -21.28 -20.95
C THR A 329 -14.43 -22.47 -20.06
N LEU A 330 -13.92 -23.56 -20.64
CA LEU A 330 -13.48 -24.74 -19.90
C LEU A 330 -12.25 -24.44 -19.04
N ALA A 331 -11.27 -23.70 -19.56
CA ALA A 331 -10.07 -23.31 -18.83
C ALA A 331 -10.36 -22.39 -17.64
N ARG A 332 -11.32 -21.47 -17.79
CA ARG A 332 -11.80 -20.62 -16.69
C ARG A 332 -12.46 -21.45 -15.59
N LYS A 333 -13.39 -22.35 -15.96
CA LYS A 333 -14.03 -23.27 -14.99
C LYS A 333 -13.02 -24.16 -14.27
N LEU A 334 -12.02 -24.66 -14.99
CA LEU A 334 -10.95 -25.48 -14.43
C LEU A 334 -10.05 -24.65 -13.52
N GLY A 335 -9.75 -23.41 -13.90
CA GLY A 335 -9.08 -22.43 -13.04
C GLY A 335 -9.85 -22.21 -11.73
N ASP A 336 -11.15 -21.96 -11.80
CA ASP A 336 -12.00 -21.74 -10.62
C ASP A 336 -12.01 -22.94 -9.68
N MET A 337 -12.08 -24.17 -10.22
CA MET A 337 -12.01 -25.40 -9.44
C MET A 337 -10.63 -25.60 -8.77
N PHE A 338 -9.55 -25.35 -9.50
CA PHE A 338 -8.21 -25.51 -8.97
C PHE A 338 -7.84 -24.41 -7.98
N ASN A 339 -8.47 -23.23 -8.07
CA ASN A 339 -8.24 -22.11 -7.15
C ASN A 339 -8.60 -22.46 -5.69
N CYS A 340 -9.43 -23.49 -5.48
CA CYS A 340 -9.72 -24.03 -4.15
C CYS A 340 -8.49 -24.64 -3.46
N ALA A 341 -7.52 -25.18 -4.21
CA ALA A 341 -6.36 -25.90 -3.69
C ALA A 341 -5.00 -25.30 -4.12
N PHE A 342 -4.93 -24.63 -5.26
CA PHE A 342 -3.71 -24.08 -5.88
C PHE A 342 -3.83 -22.57 -6.08
N SER A 343 -2.69 -21.88 -6.24
CA SER A 343 -2.67 -20.50 -6.73
C SER A 343 -2.73 -20.53 -8.26
N THR A 344 -3.94 -20.43 -8.80
CA THR A 344 -4.18 -20.66 -10.24
C THR A 344 -4.10 -19.40 -11.08
N LYS A 345 -3.38 -19.46 -12.20
CA LYS A 345 -3.34 -18.42 -13.23
C LYS A 345 -3.86 -18.98 -14.55
N VAL A 346 -4.90 -18.40 -15.13
CA VAL A 346 -5.40 -18.78 -16.46
C VAL A 346 -4.86 -17.81 -17.51
N THR A 347 -4.29 -18.29 -18.61
CA THR A 347 -3.65 -17.43 -19.62
C THR A 347 -3.87 -17.98 -21.03
N CYS A 348 -4.07 -17.09 -22.01
CA CYS A 348 -4.13 -17.47 -23.42
C CYS A 348 -2.75 -17.92 -23.89
N MET A 349 -2.66 -19.00 -24.66
CA MET A 349 -1.38 -19.50 -25.19
C MET A 349 -0.66 -18.48 -26.07
N GLY A 350 -1.39 -17.64 -26.81
CA GLY A 350 -0.78 -16.61 -27.67
C GLY A 350 -0.05 -15.52 -26.89
N ASP A 351 -0.47 -15.29 -25.65
CA ASP A 351 0.10 -14.27 -24.74
C ASP A 351 1.11 -14.87 -23.75
N TYR A 352 1.36 -16.18 -23.83
CA TYR A 352 2.25 -16.87 -22.90
C TYR A 352 3.71 -16.80 -23.37
N ASN A 353 4.59 -16.33 -22.49
CA ASN A 353 6.02 -16.29 -22.76
C ASN A 353 6.65 -17.66 -22.49
N LEU A 354 7.14 -18.32 -23.55
CA LEU A 354 7.78 -19.64 -23.49
C LEU A 354 8.98 -19.70 -22.54
N ARG A 355 9.65 -18.58 -22.26
CA ARG A 355 10.79 -18.53 -21.32
C ARG A 355 10.37 -18.72 -19.86
N ASP A 356 9.08 -18.61 -19.56
CA ASP A 356 8.56 -18.79 -18.21
C ASP A 356 8.17 -20.26 -17.93
N LEU A 357 8.20 -21.13 -18.95
CA LEU A 357 7.85 -22.55 -18.83
C LEU A 357 8.71 -23.29 -17.79
N ASP A 358 10.00 -22.95 -17.68
CA ASP A 358 10.93 -23.53 -16.71
C ASP A 358 10.62 -23.15 -15.26
N LYS A 359 9.84 -22.08 -15.06
CA LYS A 359 9.45 -21.55 -13.74
C LYS A 359 8.11 -22.09 -13.26
N GLU A 360 7.36 -22.79 -14.12
CA GLU A 360 6.04 -23.32 -13.78
C GLU A 360 6.16 -24.60 -12.93
N THR A 361 5.42 -24.63 -11.82
CA THR A 361 5.38 -25.80 -10.92
C THR A 361 4.32 -26.81 -11.35
N LEU A 362 3.15 -26.33 -11.80
CA LEU A 362 2.09 -27.15 -12.37
C LEU A 362 1.51 -26.41 -13.58
N LEU A 363 1.52 -27.04 -14.75
CA LEU A 363 0.96 -26.49 -15.98
C LEU A 363 -0.19 -27.37 -16.47
N LEU A 364 -1.31 -26.75 -16.83
CA LEU A 364 -2.50 -27.40 -17.36
C LEU A 364 -2.82 -26.77 -18.71
N VAL A 365 -3.05 -27.58 -19.74
CA VAL A 365 -3.27 -27.11 -21.10
C VAL A 365 -4.67 -27.51 -21.57
N VAL A 366 -5.47 -26.52 -21.97
CA VAL A 366 -6.85 -26.68 -22.46
C VAL A 366 -6.95 -26.16 -23.89
N THR A 367 -7.05 -27.05 -24.86
CA THR A 367 -7.12 -26.65 -26.28
C THR A 367 -8.27 -27.33 -27.00
N SER A 368 -8.77 -26.70 -28.06
CA SER A 368 -9.78 -27.26 -28.98
C SER A 368 -9.14 -27.49 -30.34
N THR A 369 -9.64 -28.42 -31.13
CA THR A 369 -9.26 -28.53 -32.54
C THR A 369 -10.20 -27.68 -33.41
N PHE A 370 -9.69 -27.15 -34.52
CA PHE A 370 -10.47 -26.44 -35.52
C PHE A 370 -10.42 -27.16 -36.87
N GLY A 371 -11.54 -27.20 -37.60
CA GLY A 371 -11.61 -27.88 -38.90
C GLY A 371 -11.33 -29.39 -38.83
N ASN A 372 -10.35 -29.86 -39.62
CA ASN A 372 -9.97 -31.28 -39.75
C ASN A 372 -9.03 -31.79 -38.63
N GLY A 373 -8.95 -31.09 -37.50
CA GLY A 373 -8.07 -31.47 -36.38
C GLY A 373 -6.90 -30.51 -36.12
N ASP A 374 -6.86 -29.35 -36.79
CA ASP A 374 -5.76 -28.40 -36.65
C ASP A 374 -5.81 -27.65 -35.32
N ALA A 375 -4.62 -27.22 -34.85
CA ALA A 375 -4.50 -26.39 -33.65
C ALA A 375 -5.09 -24.98 -33.90
N PRO A 376 -5.73 -24.37 -32.88
CA PRO A 376 -6.20 -23.00 -32.93
C PRO A 376 -5.06 -22.03 -33.24
N SER A 377 -5.34 -20.97 -33.97
CA SER A 377 -4.43 -19.88 -34.34
C SER A 377 -3.64 -19.33 -33.15
N ASN A 378 -4.29 -19.14 -32.01
CA ASN A 378 -3.66 -18.69 -30.75
C ASN A 378 -2.83 -19.77 -30.02
N GLY A 379 -2.81 -21.01 -30.50
CA GLY A 379 -2.01 -22.11 -29.94
C GLY A 379 -0.97 -22.70 -30.90
N LYS A 380 -0.95 -22.29 -32.18
CA LYS A 380 -0.13 -22.93 -33.23
C LYS A 380 1.35 -23.01 -32.87
N VAL A 381 1.95 -21.92 -32.38
CA VAL A 381 3.39 -21.85 -32.09
C VAL A 381 3.78 -22.80 -30.95
N ILE A 382 2.99 -22.82 -29.88
CA ILE A 382 3.27 -23.62 -28.68
C ILE A 382 2.99 -25.11 -28.92
N LEU A 383 1.92 -25.44 -29.64
CA LEU A 383 1.54 -26.82 -29.96
C LEU A 383 2.47 -27.46 -31.02
N LEU A 384 2.88 -26.73 -32.07
CA LEU A 384 3.80 -27.24 -33.11
C LEU A 384 5.21 -27.51 -32.56
N MET A 385 5.69 -26.72 -31.60
CA MET A 385 6.99 -26.95 -30.97
C MET A 385 6.98 -28.18 -30.05
N HIS A 386 5.84 -28.55 -29.47
CA HIS A 386 5.72 -29.69 -28.55
C HIS A 386 5.72 -31.06 -29.26
N PHE A 387 5.23 -31.14 -30.51
CA PHE A 387 5.15 -32.43 -31.24
C PHE A 387 6.48 -32.91 -31.85
N ASN A 388 7.47 -32.02 -32.04
CA ASN A 388 8.70 -32.34 -32.77
C ASN A 388 9.97 -32.49 -31.91
N GLY A 389 9.90 -32.41 -30.59
CA GLY A 389 11.11 -32.64 -29.80
C GLY A 389 10.93 -32.55 -28.30
N PHE A 390 10.50 -33.64 -27.67
CA PHE A 390 10.90 -34.02 -26.31
C PHE A 390 10.56 -35.50 -26.10
N SER A 391 11.46 -36.40 -26.51
CA SER A 391 11.49 -37.77 -25.97
C SER A 391 12.31 -37.74 -24.69
N GLY A 392 11.66 -37.57 -23.54
CA GLY A 392 12.33 -37.58 -22.24
C GLY A 392 11.36 -37.96 -21.13
N ASP A 393 11.78 -38.88 -20.27
CA ASP A 393 11.03 -39.63 -19.24
C ASP A 393 10.43 -38.78 -18.08
N GLN A 394 10.11 -37.50 -18.28
CA GLN A 394 9.65 -36.58 -17.22
C GLN A 394 8.16 -36.20 -17.30
N TRP A 395 7.40 -36.77 -18.23
CA TRP A 395 6.03 -36.35 -18.51
C TRP A 395 5.06 -37.53 -18.47
N LEU A 396 4.02 -37.43 -17.64
CA LEU A 396 2.90 -38.38 -17.64
C LEU A 396 1.81 -37.86 -18.57
N ILE A 397 1.48 -38.64 -19.59
CA ILE A 397 0.40 -38.34 -20.56
C ILE A 397 -0.83 -39.17 -20.15
N ILE A 398 -1.93 -38.52 -19.78
CA ILE A 398 -3.21 -39.19 -19.53
C ILE A 398 -4.25 -38.62 -20.50
N SER A 399 -4.84 -39.48 -21.32
CA SER A 399 -5.89 -39.14 -22.30
C SER A 399 -7.24 -39.73 -21.87
N TRP A 400 -8.32 -38.95 -21.95
CA TRP A 400 -9.70 -39.43 -21.81
C TRP A 400 -10.60 -38.84 -22.90
N GLN A 401 -11.35 -39.71 -23.60
CA GLN A 401 -12.38 -39.33 -24.58
C GLN A 401 -13.75 -39.22 -23.89
N TRP A 402 -14.51 -38.17 -24.24
CA TRP A 402 -15.96 -38.11 -23.97
C TRP A 402 -16.73 -38.21 -25.28
N THR A 403 -17.69 -39.12 -25.36
CA THR A 403 -18.70 -39.19 -26.43
C THR A 403 -20.06 -38.85 -25.81
N ILE A 404 -20.68 -37.74 -26.24
CA ILE A 404 -22.07 -37.42 -25.89
C ILE A 404 -22.96 -38.04 -26.96
N SER A 405 -23.74 -39.08 -26.62
CA SER A 405 -24.84 -39.56 -27.45
C SER A 405 -26.07 -38.68 -27.24
N ARG A 406 -26.78 -38.32 -28.31
CA ARG A 406 -28.05 -37.59 -28.28
C ARG A 406 -29.13 -38.47 -28.91
N ASP A 407 -30.04 -39.00 -28.09
CA ASP A 407 -31.25 -39.69 -28.57
C ASP A 407 -32.26 -38.66 -29.11
N ASN A 408 -32.43 -38.59 -30.44
CA ASN A 408 -33.71 -38.80 -31.13
C ASN A 408 -33.69 -38.30 -32.59
N LEU A 409 -34.02 -39.24 -33.48
CA LEU A 409 -34.86 -39.17 -34.69
C LEU A 409 -34.76 -37.93 -35.61
N LEU A 410 -34.25 -38.23 -36.82
CA LEU A 410 -34.22 -37.47 -38.09
C LEU A 410 -32.96 -36.60 -38.32
N GLY A 411 -32.06 -37.14 -39.16
CA GLY A 411 -31.11 -36.36 -39.95
C GLY A 411 -29.63 -36.67 -39.66
N ASP A 412 -28.99 -37.37 -40.60
CA ASP A 412 -27.57 -37.71 -40.63
C ASP A 412 -26.64 -36.48 -40.53
N GLN A 413 -26.00 -36.27 -39.37
CA GLN A 413 -24.65 -35.67 -39.27
C GLN A 413 -23.94 -36.14 -37.99
N TRP A 414 -22.93 -37.01 -38.13
CA TRP A 414 -21.98 -37.29 -37.06
C TRP A 414 -20.96 -36.16 -36.98
N THR A 415 -20.94 -35.40 -35.89
CA THR A 415 -19.83 -34.48 -35.57
C THR A 415 -19.01 -35.06 -34.43
N SER A 416 -17.91 -35.74 -34.75
CA SER A 416 -16.91 -36.13 -33.76
C SER A 416 -16.13 -34.89 -33.31
N LEU A 417 -16.38 -34.41 -32.09
CA LEU A 417 -15.54 -33.42 -31.43
C LEU A 417 -14.44 -34.16 -30.66
N TYR A 418 -13.22 -34.16 -31.20
CA TYR A 418 -12.04 -34.64 -30.48
C TYR A 418 -11.57 -33.52 -29.52
N SER A 419 -11.71 -33.71 -28.20
CA SER A 419 -11.02 -32.86 -27.21
C SER A 419 -9.84 -33.60 -26.61
N TRP A 420 -8.65 -33.01 -26.70
CA TRP A 420 -7.46 -33.48 -25.97
C TRP A 420 -7.31 -32.65 -24.70
N LEU A 421 -7.10 -33.29 -23.54
CA LEU A 421 -6.74 -32.60 -22.31
C LEU A 421 -5.60 -33.31 -21.56
N VAL A 422 -4.69 -32.48 -21.05
CA VAL A 422 -3.69 -32.65 -19.98
C VAL A 422 -2.29 -33.19 -20.35
N THR A 423 -1.29 -32.32 -20.19
CA THR A 423 0.11 -32.64 -19.86
C THR A 423 0.37 -32.25 -18.40
N MET A 424 1.01 -33.12 -17.61
CA MET A 424 1.44 -32.84 -16.22
C MET A 424 2.97 -33.00 -16.08
N ARG A 425 3.61 -32.06 -15.37
CA ARG A 425 5.00 -32.19 -14.88
C ARG A 425 4.97 -32.70 -13.44
N ARG A 426 5.81 -33.69 -13.10
CA ARG A 426 5.95 -34.23 -11.73
C ARG A 426 7.29 -33.81 -11.16
N ASP A 427 7.30 -32.86 -10.22
CA ASP A 427 8.44 -32.61 -9.33
C ASP A 427 7.91 -32.41 -7.88
N GLY A 428 7.93 -33.47 -7.05
CA GLY A 428 7.60 -33.43 -5.61
C GLY A 428 7.03 -34.74 -5.02
N PRO A 429 7.33 -35.12 -3.76
CA PRO A 429 6.95 -36.41 -3.19
C PRO A 429 5.46 -36.48 -2.87
N ALA A 430 4.87 -37.67 -3.05
CA ALA A 430 3.48 -37.95 -2.70
C ALA A 430 3.30 -37.89 -1.17
N VAL A 431 2.38 -37.06 -0.71
CA VAL A 431 1.82 -37.13 0.64
C VAL A 431 0.44 -37.78 0.51
N CYS A 432 0.28 -38.93 1.17
CA CYS A 432 -1.00 -39.66 1.27
C CYS A 432 -2.03 -38.89 2.10
#